data_AF-A0A9E3MLT6-F1
#
_entry.id   AF-A0A9E3MLT6-F1
#
_cell.length_a   1.000
_cell.length_b   1.000
_cell.length_c   1.000
_cell.angle_alpha   90.00
_cell.angle_beta   90.00
_cell.angle_gamma   90.00
#
_symmetry.space_group_name_H-M   'P 1'
#
loop_
_entity.id
_entity.type
_entity.pdbx_description
1 polymer ?
#
loop_
_entity_poly.entity_id
_entity_poly.type
_entity_poly.pdbx_seq_one_letter_code
_entity_poly.pdbx_strand_id
1 'polypeptide(L)'
;MDKAQETDDAAHEAADTLPDGADEAPDDAFEVELDGQVHSLPGALKGAFLRQADYTRKTQELAEHRRALEADRQALAAHAQDLANGREDRLRLAALDHQLAELQGVDWKAYAAQDPHGAQALWARFQAMAEAREQLAQAVAHAQERDHLHAARNHAQKMADTGQALRREIDGWSPEVAAKLVDYAQAFGIRPDELAQTADARLWKLLHKGWRADAAGQGAASGAAVAVRPAVTLAGSGAGAGGVRDELGTKEWMRRRNDQLARAR
;
A
#
# COMPACT_ATOMS: atom_id res chain seq x y z
N MET A 1 -2.00 51.21 10.08
CA MET A 1 -3.45 51.02 9.91
C MET A 1 -3.56 49.78 9.02
N ASP A 2 -3.94 48.60 9.47
CA ASP A 2 -5.10 48.20 10.27
C ASP A 2 -4.81 46.75 10.75
N LYS A 3 -4.48 46.52 12.02
CA LYS A 3 -5.30 45.93 13.10
C LYS A 3 -6.14 44.68 12.76
N ALA A 4 -5.86 43.64 13.55
CA ALA A 4 -6.76 42.61 14.08
C ALA A 4 -7.31 41.50 13.15
N GLN A 5 -6.83 40.28 13.39
CA GLN A 5 -7.71 39.21 13.84
C GLN A 5 -6.97 38.22 14.75
N GLU A 6 -7.17 38.42 16.05
CA GLU A 6 -7.05 37.42 17.12
C GLU A 6 -8.22 36.43 17.04
N THR A 7 -7.91 35.15 17.18
CA THR A 7 -8.68 34.12 17.91
C THR A 7 -7.75 32.92 18.09
N ASP A 8 -7.76 32.12 19.14
CA ASP A 8 -8.18 32.19 20.53
C ASP A 8 -7.73 30.83 21.10
N ASP A 9 -7.36 30.84 22.37
CA ASP A 9 -7.42 29.72 23.31
C ASP A 9 -6.72 28.37 23.03
N ALA A 10 -5.56 28.19 23.65
CA ALA A 10 -5.28 27.01 24.47
C ALA A 10 -4.14 27.34 25.45
N ALA A 11 -4.49 28.12 26.48
CA ALA A 11 -3.66 28.27 27.66
C ALA A 11 -3.49 26.89 28.34
N HIS A 12 -2.25 26.38 28.35
CA HIS A 12 -1.85 25.39 29.35
C HIS A 12 -1.20 26.17 30.49
N GLU A 13 -2.02 26.51 31.49
CA GLU A 13 -1.58 26.96 32.80
C GLU A 13 -0.67 25.89 33.41
N ALA A 14 0.64 26.08 33.27
CA ALA A 14 1.60 25.45 34.17
C ALA A 14 1.60 26.29 35.45
N ALA A 15 0.81 25.85 36.42
CA ALA A 15 0.77 26.40 37.77
C ALA A 15 2.18 26.47 38.34
N ASP A 16 2.70 27.70 38.48
CA ASP A 16 3.91 28.02 39.23
C ASP A 16 3.61 27.78 40.70
N THR A 17 3.92 26.56 41.17
CA THR A 17 3.79 26.19 42.57
C THR A 17 5.18 26.31 43.19
N LEU A 18 5.50 27.52 43.66
CA LEU A 18 6.62 27.75 44.57
C LEU A 18 6.31 27.03 45.90
N PRO A 19 7.16 26.10 46.39
CA PRO A 19 7.13 25.73 47.79
C PRO A 19 7.88 26.82 48.57
N ASP A 20 7.12 27.66 49.25
CA ASP A 20 7.62 28.39 50.43
C ASP A 20 7.85 27.36 51.54
N GLY A 21 9.07 27.34 52.06
CA GLY A 21 9.55 26.29 52.95
C GLY A 21 11.03 26.46 53.26
N ALA A 22 11.35 27.54 53.96
CA ALA A 22 12.61 27.67 54.66
C ALA A 22 12.61 26.72 55.87
N ASP A 23 13.44 25.68 55.82
CA ASP A 23 13.93 24.96 56.99
C ASP A 23 15.41 24.63 56.78
N GLU A 24 16.24 25.08 57.71
CA GLU A 24 17.69 24.88 57.80
C GLU A 24 18.02 23.44 58.23
N ALA A 25 18.79 22.71 57.42
CA ALA A 25 19.66 21.61 57.87
C ALA A 25 20.84 21.43 56.88
N PRO A 26 22.07 21.15 57.37
CA PRO A 26 23.29 21.23 56.57
C PRO A 26 23.61 19.92 55.82
N ASP A 27 24.34 20.07 54.70
CA ASP A 27 24.99 19.03 53.88
C ASP A 27 24.12 18.09 53.03
N ASP A 28 23.19 18.63 52.25
CA ASP A 28 22.66 17.93 51.08
C ASP A 28 23.65 18.07 49.89
N ALA A 29 24.91 17.73 50.11
CA ALA A 29 25.92 17.78 49.07
C ALA A 29 25.71 16.63 48.06
N PHE A 30 25.77 16.92 46.77
CA PHE A 30 25.65 15.90 45.73
C PHE A 30 26.99 15.71 45.02
N GLU A 31 27.33 14.45 44.76
CA GLU A 31 28.56 14.09 44.08
C GLU A 31 28.37 14.18 42.56
N VAL A 32 29.26 14.92 41.91
CA VAL A 32 29.36 14.97 40.44
C VAL A 32 30.80 14.71 40.04
N GLU A 33 30.96 13.85 39.04
CA GLU A 33 32.24 13.56 38.43
C GLU A 33 32.53 14.60 37.33
N LEU A 34 33.54 15.43 37.54
CA LEU A 34 34.08 16.37 36.54
C LEU A 34 35.54 15.98 36.28
N ASP A 35 35.94 15.85 35.01
CA ASP A 35 37.31 15.55 34.59
C ASP A 35 37.94 14.30 35.28
N GLY A 36 37.12 13.29 35.59
CA GLY A 36 37.56 12.04 36.23
C GLY A 36 37.82 12.14 37.73
N GLN A 37 37.40 13.24 38.38
CA GLN A 37 37.44 13.43 39.83
C GLN A 37 36.03 13.67 40.38
N VAL A 38 35.70 12.99 41.49
CA VAL A 38 34.41 13.14 42.16
C VAL A 38 34.45 14.36 43.08
N HIS A 39 33.62 15.36 42.80
CA HIS A 39 33.48 16.56 43.60
C HIS A 39 32.14 16.56 44.34
N SER A 40 32.18 16.79 45.66
CA SER A 40 30.98 16.96 46.49
C SER A 40 30.59 18.45 46.51
N LEU A 41 29.46 18.79 45.91
CA LEU A 41 28.98 20.17 45.74
C LEU A 41 27.70 20.41 46.55
N PRO A 42 27.44 21.64 47.04
CA PRO A 42 26.22 21.96 47.77
C PRO A 42 24.94 21.66 46.97
N GLY A 43 23.91 21.11 47.63
CA GLY A 43 22.65 20.69 47.01
C GLY A 43 21.90 21.77 46.23
N ALA A 44 22.12 23.05 46.57
CA ALA A 44 21.59 24.19 45.82
C ALA A 44 22.02 24.20 44.33
N LEU A 45 23.16 23.58 43.99
CA LEU A 45 23.69 23.54 42.62
C LEU A 45 23.18 22.34 41.80
N LYS A 46 22.57 21.33 42.45
CA LYS A 46 22.05 20.11 41.80
C LYS A 46 21.06 20.43 40.67
N GLY A 47 20.15 21.38 40.91
CA GLY A 47 19.19 21.84 39.90
C GLY A 47 19.82 22.60 38.73
N ALA A 48 20.98 23.22 38.90
CA ALA A 48 21.72 23.86 37.80
C ALA A 48 22.39 22.81 36.90
N PHE A 49 23.02 21.79 37.49
CA PHE A 49 23.63 20.67 36.75
C PHE A 49 22.61 19.81 36.02
N LEU A 50 21.48 19.47 36.66
CA LEU A 50 20.39 18.73 36.02
C LEU A 50 19.84 19.49 34.80
N ARG A 51 19.61 20.81 34.94
CA ARG A 51 19.19 21.65 33.82
C ARG A 51 20.24 21.69 32.71
N GLN A 52 21.53 21.81 33.04
CA GLN A 52 22.60 21.82 32.04
C GLN A 52 22.71 20.48 31.29
N ALA A 53 22.57 19.35 31.99
CA ALA A 53 22.53 18.02 31.39
C ALA A 53 21.31 17.86 30.46
N ASP A 54 20.13 18.31 30.90
CA ASP A 54 18.90 18.33 30.08
C ASP A 54 19.05 19.22 28.84
N TYR A 55 19.63 20.42 28.99
CA TYR A 55 19.92 21.31 27.86
C TYR A 55 20.89 20.65 26.88
N THR A 56 21.91 19.98 27.38
CA THR A 56 22.90 19.29 26.55
C THR A 56 22.22 18.17 25.76
N ARG A 57 21.44 17.32 26.44
CA ARG A 57 20.68 16.23 25.82
C ARG A 57 19.69 16.75 24.78
N LYS A 58 18.85 17.74 25.13
CA LYS A 58 17.89 18.35 24.21
C LYS A 58 18.56 19.01 23.01
N THR A 59 19.72 19.64 23.21
CA THR A 59 20.47 20.24 22.10
C THR A 59 21.06 19.18 21.19
N GLN A 60 21.53 18.06 21.74
CA GLN A 60 21.99 16.89 20.96
C GLN A 60 20.83 16.26 20.18
N GLU A 61 19.69 16.00 20.83
CA GLU A 61 18.48 15.47 20.18
C GLU A 61 17.98 16.43 19.08
N LEU A 62 17.98 17.74 19.31
CA LEU A 62 17.62 18.74 18.30
C LEU A 62 18.62 18.76 17.13
N ALA A 63 19.92 18.63 17.41
CA ALA A 63 20.94 18.54 16.39
C ALA A 63 20.79 17.25 15.56
N GLU A 64 20.49 16.12 16.20
CA GLU A 64 20.22 14.85 15.53
C GLU A 64 18.96 14.91 14.66
N HIS A 65 17.86 15.47 15.18
CA HIS A 65 16.64 15.70 14.39
C HIS A 65 16.89 16.61 13.20
N ARG A 66 17.66 17.70 13.36
CA ARG A 66 18.03 18.57 12.25
C ARG A 66 18.87 17.84 11.21
N ARG A 67 19.84 17.01 11.63
CA ARG A 67 20.63 16.19 10.71
C ARG A 67 19.77 15.18 9.96
N ALA A 68 18.84 14.51 10.64
CA ALA A 68 17.93 13.55 10.02
C ALA A 68 17.02 14.23 8.98
N LEU A 69 16.41 15.36 9.32
CA LEU A 69 15.57 16.13 8.40
C LEU A 69 16.34 16.64 7.18
N GLU A 70 17.58 17.09 7.38
CA GLU A 70 18.43 17.54 6.28
C GLU A 70 18.83 16.37 5.36
N ALA A 71 19.16 15.21 5.93
CA ALA A 71 19.43 13.99 5.16
C ALA A 71 18.20 13.54 4.35
N ASP A 72 17.01 13.58 4.94
CA ASP A 72 15.76 13.25 4.25
C ASP A 72 15.47 14.22 3.10
N ARG A 73 15.67 15.53 3.32
CA ARG A 73 15.52 16.55 2.27
C ARG A 73 16.49 16.33 1.12
N GLN A 74 17.75 16.02 1.42
CA GLN A 74 18.75 15.74 0.41
C GLN A 74 18.41 14.47 -0.38
N ALA A 75 17.94 13.41 0.29
CA ALA A 75 17.50 12.19 -0.37
C ALA A 75 16.28 12.43 -1.29
N LEU A 76 15.30 13.20 -0.84
CA LEU A 76 14.14 13.57 -1.64
C LEU A 76 14.52 14.43 -2.85
N ALA A 77 15.42 15.40 -2.67
CA ALA A 77 15.92 16.24 -3.75
C ALA A 77 16.67 15.42 -4.80
N ALA A 78 17.56 14.51 -4.36
CA ALA A 78 18.29 13.61 -5.25
C ALA A 78 17.32 12.71 -6.05
N HIS A 79 16.34 12.11 -5.37
CA HIS A 79 15.34 11.27 -6.03
C HIS A 79 14.49 12.05 -7.05
N ALA A 80 14.08 13.28 -6.72
CA ALA A 80 13.34 14.14 -7.65
C ALA A 80 14.19 14.52 -8.87
N GLN A 81 15.49 14.77 -8.67
CA GLN A 81 16.42 15.08 -9.75
C GLN A 81 16.67 13.86 -10.65
N ASP A 82 16.83 12.67 -10.07
CA ASP A 82 16.97 11.42 -10.84
C ASP A 82 15.74 11.15 -11.71
N LEU A 83 14.54 11.36 -11.17
CA LEU A 83 13.29 11.24 -11.94
C LEU A 83 13.20 12.27 -13.07
N ALA A 84 13.60 13.52 -12.81
CA ALA A 84 13.61 14.57 -13.82
C ALA A 84 14.60 14.26 -14.96
N ASN A 85 15.83 13.87 -14.61
CA ASN A 85 16.87 13.47 -15.56
C ASN A 85 16.40 12.28 -16.40
N GLY A 86 15.87 11.23 -15.77
CA GLY A 86 15.38 10.05 -16.48
C GLY A 86 14.18 10.33 -17.38
N ARG A 87 13.39 11.38 -17.11
CA ARG A 87 12.33 11.86 -18.02
C ARG A 87 12.92 12.65 -19.18
N GLU A 88 13.87 13.52 -18.91
CA GLU A 88 14.56 14.31 -19.94
C GLU A 88 15.30 13.41 -20.94
N ASP A 89 16.02 12.40 -20.45
CA ASP A 89 16.74 11.44 -21.30
C ASP A 89 15.80 10.67 -22.23
N ARG A 90 14.63 10.25 -21.74
CA ARG A 90 13.60 9.61 -22.58
C ARG A 90 13.02 10.56 -23.63
N LEU A 91 12.84 11.84 -23.29
CA LEU A 91 12.37 12.85 -24.25
C LEU A 91 13.44 13.14 -25.32
N ARG A 92 14.71 13.25 -24.92
CA ARG A 92 15.85 13.41 -25.84
C ARG A 92 15.98 12.21 -26.77
N LEU A 93 15.80 10.99 -26.25
CA LEU A 93 15.81 9.77 -27.05
C LEU A 93 14.69 9.79 -28.11
N ALA A 94 13.45 10.12 -27.70
CA ALA A 94 12.32 10.25 -28.62
C ALA A 94 12.53 11.34 -29.68
N ALA A 95 13.17 12.46 -29.31
CA ALA A 95 13.51 13.52 -30.25
C ALA A 95 14.57 13.08 -31.29
N LEU A 96 15.59 12.33 -30.86
CA LEU A 96 16.59 11.75 -31.76
C LEU A 96 15.95 10.71 -32.69
N ASP A 97 15.08 9.85 -32.17
CA ASP A 97 14.34 8.87 -32.97
C ASP A 97 13.50 9.57 -34.05
N HIS A 98 12.82 10.68 -33.71
CA HIS A 98 12.07 11.48 -34.68
C HIS A 98 12.97 12.11 -35.76
N GLN A 99 14.08 12.73 -35.37
CA GLN A 99 15.02 13.35 -36.32
C GLN A 99 15.65 12.31 -37.26
N LEU A 100 15.97 11.13 -36.76
CA LEU A 100 16.47 10.03 -37.57
C LEU A 100 15.40 9.52 -38.53
N ALA A 101 14.15 9.41 -38.10
CA ALA A 101 13.03 8.99 -38.94
C ALA A 101 12.76 9.97 -40.10
N GLU A 102 12.88 11.29 -39.88
CA GLU A 102 12.77 12.29 -40.94
C GLU A 102 13.82 12.09 -42.05
N LEU A 103 15.01 11.62 -41.68
CA LEU A 103 16.12 11.41 -42.61
C LEU A 103 16.07 10.04 -43.33
N GLN A 104 15.20 9.12 -42.91
CA GLN A 104 15.04 7.81 -43.58
C GLN A 104 14.42 7.93 -44.98
N GLY A 105 13.64 8.99 -45.23
CA GLY A 105 13.01 9.25 -46.53
C GLY A 105 13.93 9.92 -47.56
N VAL A 106 15.16 10.28 -47.18
CA VAL A 106 16.10 10.99 -48.07
C VAL A 106 16.75 10.01 -49.03
N ASP A 107 16.61 10.24 -50.34
CA ASP A 107 17.40 9.54 -51.36
C ASP A 107 18.82 10.12 -51.39
N TRP A 108 19.70 9.52 -50.60
CA TRP A 108 21.11 9.92 -50.48
C TRP A 108 21.86 9.90 -51.80
N LYS A 109 21.50 8.98 -52.72
CA LYS A 109 22.17 8.86 -54.02
C LYS A 109 21.77 10.01 -54.94
N ALA A 110 20.47 10.33 -54.99
CA ALA A 110 19.98 11.48 -55.76
C ALA A 110 20.49 12.80 -55.16
N TYR A 111 20.54 12.92 -53.84
CA TYR A 111 21.03 14.11 -53.16
C TYR A 111 22.54 14.32 -53.38
N ALA A 112 23.35 13.27 -53.25
CA ALA A 112 24.79 13.34 -53.51
C ALA A 112 25.13 13.64 -54.98
N ALA A 113 24.26 13.26 -55.93
CA ALA A 113 24.42 13.61 -57.33
C ALA A 113 24.15 15.10 -57.63
N GLN A 114 23.31 15.76 -56.82
CA GLN A 114 22.99 17.19 -56.94
C GLN A 114 23.97 18.06 -56.14
N ASP A 115 24.27 17.67 -54.91
CA ASP A 115 25.18 18.36 -54.00
C ASP A 115 26.02 17.35 -53.18
N PRO A 116 27.23 16.99 -53.68
CA PRO A 116 28.11 16.05 -53.00
C PRO A 116 28.55 16.52 -51.61
N HIS A 117 28.79 17.82 -51.43
CA HIS A 117 29.28 18.38 -50.17
C HIS A 117 28.17 18.44 -49.12
N GLY A 118 26.97 18.88 -49.51
CA GLY A 118 25.79 18.87 -48.64
C GLY A 118 25.38 17.47 -48.21
N ALA A 119 25.42 16.49 -49.13
CA ALA A 119 25.15 15.10 -48.82
C ALA A 119 26.15 14.52 -47.80
N GLN A 120 27.45 14.81 -47.96
CA GLN A 120 28.46 14.36 -47.01
C GLN A 120 28.26 14.97 -45.62
N ALA A 121 27.96 16.28 -45.55
CA ALA A 121 27.72 16.97 -44.29
C ALA A 121 26.47 16.44 -43.57
N LEU A 122 25.37 16.24 -44.30
CA LEU A 122 24.13 15.69 -43.74
C LEU A 122 24.29 14.24 -43.30
N TRP A 123 25.03 13.43 -44.06
CA TRP A 123 25.36 12.04 -43.68
C TRP A 123 26.19 11.99 -42.40
N ALA A 124 27.21 12.83 -42.26
CA ALA A 124 28.01 12.91 -41.04
C ALA A 124 27.13 13.28 -39.83
N ARG A 125 26.19 14.21 -40.00
CA ARG A 125 25.22 14.58 -38.96
C ARG A 125 24.28 13.43 -38.60
N PHE A 126 23.78 12.69 -39.60
CA PHE A 126 22.96 11.50 -39.39
C PHE A 126 23.70 10.44 -38.57
N GLN A 127 24.96 10.16 -38.91
CA GLN A 127 25.79 9.21 -38.18
C GLN A 127 26.03 9.65 -36.74
N ALA A 128 26.35 10.93 -36.51
CA ALA A 128 26.51 11.48 -35.16
C ALA A 128 25.22 11.39 -34.33
N MET A 129 24.05 11.64 -34.95
CA MET A 129 22.75 11.47 -34.29
C MET A 129 22.45 10.01 -33.95
N ALA A 130 22.75 9.09 -34.86
CA ALA A 130 22.55 7.66 -34.65
C ALA A 130 23.43 7.13 -33.51
N GLU A 131 24.69 7.56 -33.45
CA GLU A 131 25.61 7.23 -32.37
C GLU A 131 25.15 7.81 -31.03
N ALA A 132 24.77 9.10 -31.00
CA ALA A 132 24.25 9.74 -29.79
C ALA A 132 22.96 9.06 -29.28
N ARG A 133 22.09 8.64 -30.21
CA ARG A 133 20.86 7.91 -29.92
C ARG A 133 21.16 6.54 -29.30
N GLU A 134 22.14 5.82 -29.82
CA GLU A 134 22.53 4.52 -29.28
C GLU A 134 23.14 4.64 -27.88
N GLN A 135 24.06 5.60 -27.67
CA GLN A 135 24.64 5.86 -26.36
C GLN A 135 23.56 6.22 -25.33
N LEU A 136 22.61 7.08 -25.70
CA LEU A 136 21.51 7.48 -24.82
C LEU A 136 20.54 6.32 -24.55
N ALA A 137 20.23 5.51 -25.57
CA ALA A 137 19.38 4.33 -25.41
C ALA A 137 19.98 3.33 -24.43
N GLN A 138 21.30 3.09 -24.50
CA GLN A 138 22.02 2.25 -23.54
C GLN A 138 21.96 2.82 -22.13
N ALA A 139 22.21 4.13 -21.97
CA ALA A 139 22.12 4.79 -20.65
C ALA A 139 20.71 4.67 -20.04
N VAL A 140 19.66 4.91 -20.83
CA VAL A 140 18.27 4.75 -20.40
C VAL A 140 17.95 3.31 -20.04
N ALA A 141 18.39 2.33 -20.84
CA ALA A 141 18.19 0.91 -20.54
C ALA A 141 18.88 0.49 -19.24
N HIS A 142 20.11 0.93 -19.01
CA HIS A 142 20.83 0.68 -17.77
C HIS A 142 20.14 1.32 -16.56
N ALA A 143 19.63 2.54 -16.68
CA ALA A 143 18.87 3.19 -15.63
C ALA A 143 17.57 2.44 -15.30
N GLN A 144 16.84 2.00 -16.33
CA GLN A 144 15.61 1.21 -16.15
C GLN A 144 15.87 -0.12 -15.44
N GLU A 145 16.93 -0.83 -15.82
CA GLU A 145 17.30 -2.10 -15.17
C GLU A 145 17.67 -1.88 -13.70
N ARG A 146 18.44 -0.83 -13.40
CA ARG A 146 18.76 -0.45 -12.03
C ARG A 146 17.48 -0.17 -11.22
N ASP A 147 16.56 0.60 -11.78
CA ASP A 147 15.30 0.95 -11.12
C ASP A 147 14.41 -0.29 -10.88
N HIS A 148 14.36 -1.22 -11.84
CA HIS A 148 13.67 -2.51 -11.69
C HIS A 148 14.26 -3.34 -10.56
N LEU A 149 15.59 -3.45 -10.48
CA LEU A 149 16.26 -4.17 -9.40
C LEU A 149 16.01 -3.52 -8.03
N HIS A 150 16.03 -2.19 -7.94
CA HIS A 150 15.67 -1.49 -6.70
C HIS A 150 14.21 -1.70 -6.30
N ALA A 151 13.28 -1.60 -7.26
CA ALA A 151 11.87 -1.86 -7.03
C ALA A 151 11.65 -3.30 -6.54
N ALA A 152 12.29 -4.29 -7.16
CA ALA A 152 12.22 -5.70 -6.77
C ALA A 152 12.75 -5.93 -5.34
N ARG A 153 13.89 -5.33 -4.99
CA ARG A 153 14.45 -5.40 -3.62
C ARG A 153 13.53 -4.77 -2.59
N ASN A 154 13.02 -3.57 -2.88
CA ASN A 154 12.09 -2.86 -1.98
C ASN A 154 10.79 -3.64 -1.80
N HIS A 155 10.29 -4.26 -2.87
CA HIS A 155 9.11 -5.11 -2.82
C HIS A 155 9.36 -6.36 -1.97
N ALA A 156 10.48 -7.06 -2.18
CA ALA A 156 10.87 -8.22 -1.38
C ALA A 156 11.02 -7.88 0.11
N GLN A 157 11.62 -6.72 0.44
CA GLN A 157 11.75 -6.27 1.82
C GLN A 157 10.37 -6.00 2.45
N LYS A 158 9.49 -5.26 1.76
CA LYS A 158 8.12 -5.02 2.24
C LYS A 158 7.33 -6.32 2.45
N MET A 159 7.52 -7.30 1.57
CA MET A 159 6.95 -8.64 1.72
C MET A 159 7.46 -9.36 2.96
N ALA A 160 8.77 -9.31 3.22
CA ALA A 160 9.36 -9.90 4.41
C ALA A 160 8.84 -9.22 5.69
N ASP A 161 8.78 -7.89 5.72
CA ASP A 161 8.28 -7.11 6.85
C ASP A 161 6.79 -7.40 7.10
N THR A 162 6.01 -7.50 6.03
CA THR A 162 4.59 -7.88 6.09
C THR A 162 4.41 -9.28 6.66
N GLY A 163 5.21 -10.25 6.21
CA GLY A 163 5.20 -11.61 6.74
C GLY A 163 5.54 -11.66 8.23
N GLN A 164 6.48 -10.84 8.70
CA GLN A 164 6.81 -10.73 10.12
C GLN A 164 5.66 -10.09 10.94
N ALA A 165 5.04 -9.02 10.42
CA ALA A 165 3.90 -8.38 11.06
C ALA A 165 2.73 -9.36 11.19
N LEU A 166 2.42 -10.11 10.13
CA LEU A 166 1.33 -11.09 10.13
C LEU A 166 1.57 -12.22 11.14
N ARG A 167 2.80 -12.71 11.28
CA ARG A 167 3.16 -13.70 12.32
C ARG A 167 2.95 -13.19 13.74
N ARG A 168 3.15 -11.89 13.99
CA ARG A 168 2.97 -11.29 15.32
C ARG A 168 1.51 -11.05 15.65
N GLU A 169 0.70 -10.75 14.64
CA GLU A 169 -0.66 -10.22 14.84
C GLU A 169 -1.76 -11.25 14.53
N ILE A 170 -1.45 -12.28 13.76
CA ILE A 170 -2.34 -13.39 13.45
C ILE A 170 -1.84 -14.65 14.15
N ASP A 171 -2.57 -15.08 15.18
CA ASP A 171 -2.33 -16.34 15.85
C ASP A 171 -2.54 -17.52 14.89
N GLY A 172 -1.60 -18.47 14.88
CA GLY A 172 -1.57 -19.59 13.93
C GLY A 172 -1.21 -19.23 12.48
N TRP A 173 -0.59 -18.07 12.22
CA TRP A 173 -0.15 -17.71 10.88
C TRP A 173 0.83 -18.74 10.30
N SER A 174 0.47 -19.32 9.15
CA SER A 174 1.29 -20.29 8.42
C SER A 174 1.15 -20.10 6.90
N PRO A 175 2.07 -20.66 6.09
CA PRO A 175 1.94 -20.64 4.63
C PRO A 175 0.61 -21.22 4.13
N GLU A 176 0.05 -22.20 4.84
CA GLU A 176 -1.24 -22.83 4.50
C GLU A 176 -2.41 -21.89 4.75
N VAL A 177 -2.38 -21.09 5.83
CA VAL A 177 -3.39 -20.05 6.08
C VAL A 177 -3.29 -18.97 5.00
N ALA A 178 -2.08 -18.57 4.62
CA ALA A 178 -1.87 -17.61 3.53
C ALA A 178 -2.47 -18.12 2.20
N ALA A 179 -2.27 -19.39 1.85
CA ALA A 179 -2.86 -19.99 0.65
C ALA A 179 -4.39 -19.98 0.68
N LYS A 180 -5.01 -20.38 1.82
CA LYS A 180 -6.47 -20.32 1.98
C LYS A 180 -7.03 -18.91 1.87
N LEU A 181 -6.29 -17.91 2.34
CA LEU A 181 -6.67 -16.51 2.21
C LEU A 181 -6.59 -16.02 0.77
N VAL A 182 -5.56 -16.43 0.02
CA VAL A 182 -5.45 -16.15 -1.42
C VAL A 182 -6.65 -16.76 -2.16
N ASP A 183 -7.01 -18.01 -1.89
CA ASP A 183 -8.17 -18.67 -2.51
C ASP A 183 -9.48 -17.97 -2.14
N TYR A 184 -9.63 -17.58 -0.87
CA TYR A 184 -10.78 -16.83 -0.39
C TYR A 184 -10.86 -15.46 -1.08
N ALA A 185 -9.75 -14.74 -1.23
CA ALA A 185 -9.70 -13.47 -1.96
C ALA A 185 -10.06 -13.63 -3.44
N GLN A 186 -9.61 -14.71 -4.09
CA GLN A 186 -9.99 -15.04 -5.47
C GLN A 186 -11.50 -15.24 -5.62
N ALA A 187 -12.17 -15.81 -4.61
CA ALA A 187 -13.63 -15.95 -4.63
C ALA A 187 -14.37 -14.59 -4.65
N PHE A 188 -13.74 -13.51 -4.18
CA PHE A 188 -14.25 -12.13 -4.28
C PHE A 188 -13.78 -11.39 -5.54
N GLY A 189 -13.08 -12.08 -6.46
CA GLY A 189 -12.57 -11.50 -7.70
C GLY A 189 -11.23 -10.75 -7.55
N ILE A 190 -10.56 -10.85 -6.40
CA ILE A 190 -9.23 -10.27 -6.20
C ILE A 190 -8.19 -11.18 -6.86
N ARG A 191 -7.34 -10.63 -7.73
CA ARG A 191 -6.30 -11.43 -8.38
C ARG A 191 -5.14 -11.77 -7.43
N PRO A 192 -4.49 -12.92 -7.59
CA PRO A 192 -3.32 -13.28 -6.78
C PRO A 192 -2.18 -12.27 -6.92
N ASP A 193 -1.98 -11.74 -8.13
CA ASP A 193 -0.97 -10.71 -8.41
C ASP A 193 -1.25 -9.42 -7.64
N GLU A 194 -2.51 -9.03 -7.52
CA GLU A 194 -2.92 -7.82 -6.79
C GLU A 194 -2.68 -8.00 -5.28
N LEU A 195 -2.95 -9.20 -4.75
CA LEU A 195 -2.71 -9.51 -3.35
C LEU A 195 -1.21 -9.61 -3.04
N ALA A 196 -0.40 -10.18 -3.94
CA ALA A 196 1.05 -10.25 -3.81
C ALA A 196 1.72 -8.88 -3.92
N GLN A 197 1.24 -8.02 -4.82
CA GLN A 197 1.73 -6.64 -4.94
C GLN A 197 1.36 -5.80 -3.72
N THR A 198 0.22 -6.08 -3.10
CA THR A 198 -0.25 -5.37 -1.93
C THR A 198 0.38 -5.91 -0.65
N ALA A 199 1.63 -5.47 -0.41
CA ALA A 199 2.39 -5.70 0.81
C ALA A 199 1.85 -4.96 2.04
N ASP A 200 0.55 -5.05 2.30
CA ASP A 200 -0.10 -4.41 3.43
C ASP A 200 -0.69 -5.44 4.40
N ALA A 201 -0.03 -5.59 5.56
CA ALA A 201 -0.49 -6.46 6.64
C ALA A 201 -1.94 -6.19 7.08
N ARG A 202 -2.45 -4.95 6.93
CA ARG A 202 -3.82 -4.57 7.31
C ARG A 202 -4.86 -5.30 6.48
N LEU A 203 -4.62 -5.45 5.18
CA LEU A 203 -5.53 -6.14 4.27
C LEU A 203 -5.56 -7.63 4.54
N TRP A 204 -4.39 -8.23 4.75
CA TRP A 204 -4.26 -9.63 5.13
C TRP A 204 -4.99 -9.95 6.45
N LYS A 205 -4.96 -9.03 7.43
CA LYS A 205 -5.78 -9.15 8.66
C LYS A 205 -7.27 -9.11 8.39
N LEU A 206 -7.72 -8.16 7.57
CA LEU A 206 -9.14 -8.02 7.24
C LEU A 206 -9.65 -9.29 6.53
N LEU A 207 -8.86 -9.77 5.57
CA LEU A 207 -9.12 -11.01 4.85
C LEU A 207 -9.19 -12.20 5.80
N HIS A 208 -8.24 -12.31 6.74
CA HIS A 208 -8.23 -13.37 7.74
C HIS A 208 -9.43 -13.32 8.70
N LYS A 209 -9.87 -12.12 9.10
CA LYS A 209 -11.08 -11.96 9.91
C LYS A 209 -12.33 -12.36 9.14
N GLY A 210 -12.45 -11.95 7.87
CA GLY A 210 -13.56 -12.33 6.99
C GLY A 210 -13.63 -13.84 6.79
N TRP A 211 -12.51 -14.47 6.43
CA TRP A 211 -12.41 -15.91 6.27
C TRP A 211 -12.82 -16.67 7.54
N ARG A 212 -12.36 -16.23 8.73
CA ARG A 212 -12.78 -16.86 10.01
C ARG A 212 -14.25 -16.66 10.32
N ALA A 213 -14.82 -15.50 10.00
CA ALA A 213 -16.25 -15.24 10.22
C ALA A 213 -17.13 -16.13 9.32
N ASP A 214 -16.76 -16.27 8.05
CA ASP A 214 -17.47 -17.13 7.10
C ASP A 214 -17.32 -18.61 7.46
N ALA A 215 -16.13 -19.04 7.86
CA ALA A 215 -15.90 -20.40 8.36
C ALA A 215 -16.72 -20.70 9.62
N ALA A 216 -16.82 -19.73 10.55
CA ALA A 216 -17.66 -19.86 11.75
C ALA A 216 -19.17 -19.87 11.40
N GLY A 217 -19.61 -19.05 10.44
CA GLY A 217 -20.98 -19.01 9.95
C GLY A 217 -21.40 -20.29 9.23
N GLN A 218 -20.52 -20.89 8.42
CA GLN A 218 -20.74 -22.18 7.78
C GLN A 218 -20.73 -23.34 8.79
N GLY A 219 -19.89 -23.27 9.83
CA GLY A 219 -19.91 -24.20 10.97
C GLY A 219 -21.22 -24.13 11.77
N ALA A 220 -21.77 -22.93 11.97
CA ALA A 220 -23.05 -22.73 12.63
C ALA A 220 -24.24 -23.17 11.75
N ALA A 221 -24.19 -22.93 10.44
CA ALA A 221 -25.21 -23.39 9.49
C ALA A 221 -25.22 -24.91 9.32
N SER A 222 -24.06 -25.57 9.41
CA SER A 222 -23.95 -27.04 9.40
C SER A 222 -24.32 -27.69 10.73
N GLY A 223 -24.19 -26.98 11.85
CA GLY A 223 -24.71 -27.40 13.16
C GLY A 223 -26.23 -27.25 13.32
N ALA A 224 -26.87 -26.44 12.49
CA ALA A 224 -28.32 -26.21 12.47
C ALA A 224 -29.03 -26.99 11.35
N ALA A 225 -28.50 -28.14 10.94
CA ALA A 225 -29.30 -29.16 10.27
C ALA A 225 -30.30 -29.73 11.30
N VAL A 226 -31.37 -28.99 11.53
CA VAL A 226 -32.55 -29.43 12.27
C VAL A 226 -32.93 -30.80 11.73
N ALA A 227 -32.92 -31.80 12.61
CA ALA A 227 -33.47 -33.12 12.32
C ALA A 227 -34.94 -32.93 11.92
N VAL A 228 -35.21 -32.89 10.61
CA VAL A 228 -36.56 -32.93 10.08
C VAL A 228 -37.13 -34.28 10.48
N ARG A 229 -37.93 -34.30 11.54
CA ARG A 229 -38.77 -35.46 11.86
C ARG A 229 -39.73 -35.61 10.67
N PRO A 230 -39.76 -36.76 9.97
CA PRO A 230 -40.64 -36.92 8.83
C PRO A 230 -42.09 -36.71 9.29
N ALA A 231 -42.78 -35.80 8.60
CA ALA A 231 -44.21 -35.58 8.82
C ALA A 231 -44.93 -36.92 8.65
N VAL A 232 -45.76 -37.26 9.64
CA VAL A 232 -46.60 -38.45 9.66
C VAL A 232 -47.36 -38.54 8.33
N THR A 233 -47.09 -39.58 7.55
CA THR A 233 -47.88 -39.91 6.38
C THR A 233 -49.24 -40.41 6.86
N LEU A 234 -50.27 -39.58 6.71
CA LEU A 234 -51.65 -40.03 6.80
C LEU A 234 -51.93 -40.93 5.59
N ALA A 235 -51.72 -42.23 5.79
CA ALA A 235 -52.23 -43.26 4.91
C ALA A 235 -53.76 -43.23 4.95
N GLY A 236 -54.34 -42.86 3.80
CA GLY A 236 -55.61 -43.35 3.27
C GLY A 236 -56.88 -43.13 4.08
N SER A 237 -57.79 -42.30 3.57
CA SER A 237 -59.20 -42.65 3.38
C SER A 237 -59.96 -41.46 2.78
N GLY A 238 -60.82 -41.71 1.79
CA GLY A 238 -61.86 -40.75 1.40
C GLY A 238 -61.88 -40.40 -0.08
N ALA A 239 -62.58 -41.23 -0.85
CA ALA A 239 -63.00 -40.93 -2.20
C ALA A 239 -63.77 -39.60 -2.29
N GLY A 240 -63.37 -38.73 -3.22
CA GLY A 240 -64.04 -37.47 -3.54
C GLY A 240 -63.81 -37.11 -5.00
N ALA A 241 -64.72 -37.59 -5.85
CA ALA A 241 -65.02 -37.23 -7.24
C ALA A 241 -64.05 -36.31 -8.03
N GLY A 242 -63.46 -36.87 -9.10
CA GLY A 242 -63.51 -36.22 -10.42
C GLY A 242 -62.57 -35.03 -10.69
N GLY A 243 -61.36 -35.01 -10.13
CA GLY A 243 -60.31 -34.06 -10.54
C GLY A 243 -59.52 -34.57 -11.75
N VAL A 244 -59.33 -33.71 -12.76
CA VAL A 244 -58.45 -34.01 -13.90
C VAL A 244 -57.02 -34.13 -13.36
N ARG A 245 -56.43 -35.33 -13.45
CA ARG A 245 -55.04 -35.56 -13.05
C ARG A 245 -54.12 -35.22 -14.23
N ASP A 246 -53.02 -34.54 -13.94
CA ASP A 246 -52.06 -34.02 -14.93
C ASP A 246 -51.22 -35.11 -15.62
N GLU A 247 -51.43 -36.37 -15.26
CA GLU A 247 -50.78 -37.54 -15.88
C GLU A 247 -51.53 -38.07 -17.11
N LEU A 248 -52.68 -37.49 -17.47
CA LEU A 248 -53.49 -37.92 -18.61
C LEU A 248 -53.00 -37.28 -19.92
N GLY A 249 -52.82 -38.11 -20.96
CA GLY A 249 -52.45 -37.64 -22.30
C GLY A 249 -53.40 -36.57 -22.83
N THR A 250 -52.86 -35.57 -23.53
CA THR A 250 -53.51 -34.27 -23.82
C THR A 250 -54.91 -34.38 -24.42
N LYS A 251 -55.17 -35.37 -25.28
CA LYS A 251 -56.51 -35.59 -25.87
C LYS A 251 -57.55 -36.03 -24.82
N GLU A 252 -57.16 -36.88 -23.89
CA GLU A 252 -58.05 -37.40 -22.84
C GLU A 252 -58.35 -36.31 -21.79
N TRP A 253 -57.34 -35.48 -21.50
CA TRP A 253 -57.48 -34.31 -20.64
C TRP A 253 -58.47 -33.28 -21.20
N MET A 254 -58.34 -32.93 -22.50
CA MET A 254 -59.25 -31.98 -23.15
C MET A 254 -60.69 -32.47 -23.21
N ARG A 255 -60.90 -33.77 -23.50
CA ARG A 255 -62.24 -34.37 -23.50
C ARG A 255 -62.91 -34.25 -22.14
N ARG A 256 -62.20 -34.63 -21.07
CA ARG A 256 -62.75 -34.58 -19.71
C ARG A 256 -63.00 -33.15 -19.20
N ARG A 257 -62.15 -32.20 -19.60
CA ARG A 257 -62.35 -30.78 -19.28
C ARG A 257 -63.57 -30.19 -19.99
N ASN A 258 -63.81 -30.56 -21.24
CA ASN A 258 -65.01 -30.13 -21.97
C ASN A 258 -66.28 -30.76 -21.39
N ASP A 259 -66.25 -32.05 -21.00
CA ASP A 259 -67.37 -32.70 -20.32
C ASP A 259 -67.68 -32.07 -18.95
N GLN A 260 -66.65 -31.60 -18.23
CA GLN A 260 -66.84 -30.85 -16.98
C GLN A 260 -67.51 -29.50 -17.21
N LEU A 261 -67.10 -28.75 -18.23
CA LEU A 261 -67.68 -27.45 -18.57
C LEU A 261 -69.13 -27.58 -19.09
N ALA A 262 -69.44 -28.66 -19.81
CA ALA A 262 -70.80 -28.93 -20.29
C ALA A 262 -71.78 -29.28 -19.15
N ARG A 263 -71.30 -29.88 -18.06
CA ARG A 263 -72.10 -30.19 -16.86
C ARG A 263 -72.25 -29.00 -15.91
N ALA A 264 -71.48 -27.94 -16.11
CA ALA A 264 -71.52 -26.72 -15.30
C ALA A 264 -72.41 -25.61 -15.90
N ARG A 265 -73.09 -25.88 -17.03
CA ARG A 265 -74.17 -25.08 -17.61
C ARG A 265 -75.50 -25.78 -17.39
#